data_AF-X6N1I0-F1
#
_entry.id   AF-X6N1I0-F1
#
_cell.length_a   1.000
_cell.length_b   1.000
_cell.length_c   1.000
_cell.angle_alpha   90.00
_cell.angle_beta   90.00
_cell.angle_gamma   90.00
#
_symmetry.space_group_name_H-M   'P 1'
#
loop_
_entity.id
_entity.type
_entity.pdbx_description
1 polymer ?
#
loop_
_entity_poly.entity_id
_entity_poly.type
_entity_poly.pdbx_seq_one_letter_code
_entity_poly.pdbx_strand_id
1 'polypeptide(L)'
;MAQEKESKIKTKTARNNGGAKRKPLYPGWGSGEIAYVGTFQVRTVNEISRSDLNKGDKIVLPASALTSIQRLRLPFPLIFEIRPSSSVGNTHSNLRSCSFTQSELQKKKKKKTDEACRKEYRKRIEKVYDEVNPSKKSEIGKLMRKYSQDWYGLYVKICKKYEKKAEPPLSQDRFSLTVKSTLHRKLSAFKQYCGVMDFSSPVDHHAYIPQWMMNNLHLVSGDSVEIQSQFSIPK
;
A
#
# COMPACT_ATOMS: atom_id res chain seq x y z
N MET A 1 13.31 -86.40 -10.74
CA MET A 1 11.84 -86.39 -10.96
C MET A 1 11.34 -85.15 -10.22
N ALA A 2 10.78 -84.10 -10.82
CA ALA A 2 10.16 -83.93 -12.12
C ALA A 2 10.62 -82.60 -12.75
N GLN A 3 10.73 -82.63 -14.08
CA GLN A 3 10.73 -81.44 -14.93
C GLN A 3 9.27 -81.10 -15.25
N GLU A 4 8.88 -79.82 -15.21
CA GLU A 4 7.81 -79.30 -16.07
C GLU A 4 7.98 -77.78 -16.25
N LYS A 5 8.67 -77.38 -17.32
CA LYS A 5 8.15 -76.83 -18.60
C LYS A 5 7.73 -75.36 -18.53
N GLU A 6 8.43 -74.59 -19.37
CA GLU A 6 8.16 -73.23 -19.76
C GLU A 6 6.78 -73.05 -20.41
N SER A 7 6.19 -71.86 -20.27
CA SER A 7 5.46 -71.24 -21.39
C SER A 7 5.60 -69.71 -21.37
N LYS A 8 6.06 -69.18 -22.50
CA LYS A 8 6.18 -67.75 -22.83
C LYS A 8 4.82 -67.21 -23.25
N ILE A 9 4.45 -66.02 -22.79
CA ILE A 9 3.65 -65.06 -23.58
C ILE A 9 4.28 -63.67 -23.44
N LYS A 10 4.74 -63.14 -24.58
CA LYS A 10 5.17 -61.75 -24.78
C LYS A 10 3.94 -60.84 -24.91
N THR A 11 3.96 -59.63 -24.34
CA THR A 11 3.49 -58.39 -25.01
C THR A 11 3.75 -57.09 -24.22
N LYS A 12 4.54 -56.21 -24.85
CA LYS A 12 4.34 -54.75 -25.04
C LYS A 12 4.04 -53.82 -23.85
N THR A 13 5.02 -52.92 -23.62
CA THR A 13 4.89 -51.45 -23.56
C THR A 13 3.68 -50.83 -22.84
N ALA A 14 3.93 -50.19 -21.70
CA ALA A 14 3.61 -48.77 -21.47
C ALA A 14 4.16 -48.30 -20.10
N ARG A 15 5.11 -47.36 -20.16
CA ARG A 15 5.43 -46.44 -19.06
C ARG A 15 4.15 -45.69 -18.70
N ASN A 16 3.68 -45.78 -17.46
CA ASN A 16 2.81 -44.75 -16.92
C ASN A 16 3.15 -44.50 -15.43
N ASN A 17 3.87 -43.42 -15.19
CA ASN A 17 4.23 -42.93 -13.86
C ASN A 17 2.98 -42.36 -13.17
N GLY A 18 2.16 -43.24 -12.61
CA GLY A 18 1.12 -42.89 -11.65
C GLY A 18 1.72 -42.77 -10.26
N GLY A 19 2.46 -41.68 -9.99
CA GLY A 19 2.91 -41.36 -8.64
C GLY A 19 1.71 -41.11 -7.74
N ALA A 20 1.30 -42.12 -6.98
CA ALA A 20 0.25 -42.01 -5.97
C ALA A 20 0.60 -40.86 -5.00
N LYS A 21 -0.19 -39.79 -5.04
CA LYS A 21 -0.06 -38.69 -4.07
C LYS A 21 -0.29 -39.28 -2.68
N ARG A 22 0.78 -39.36 -1.90
CA ARG A 22 0.73 -39.85 -0.51
C ARG A 22 -0.27 -38.97 0.24
N LYS A 23 -1.27 -39.61 0.86
CA LYS A 23 -2.21 -38.92 1.73
C LYS A 23 -1.41 -38.29 2.90
N PRO A 24 -1.64 -37.01 3.26
CA PRO A 24 -0.94 -36.38 4.36
C PRO A 24 -1.18 -37.14 5.66
N LEU A 25 -0.13 -37.27 6.49
CA LEU A 25 -0.11 -38.08 7.72
C LEU A 25 -0.98 -37.50 8.85
N TYR A 26 -1.65 -36.37 8.61
CA TYR A 26 -2.59 -35.77 9.54
C TYR A 26 -3.96 -35.59 8.87
N PRO A 27 -5.06 -35.99 9.53
CA PRO A 27 -6.40 -35.71 9.04
C PRO A 27 -6.58 -34.19 8.92
N GLY A 28 -7.07 -33.73 7.77
CA GLY A 28 -7.33 -32.31 7.51
C GLY A 28 -8.31 -31.75 8.55
N TRP A 29 -7.76 -31.08 9.55
CA TRP A 29 -8.52 -30.41 10.60
C TRP A 29 -8.33 -28.91 10.42
N GLY A 30 -9.44 -28.21 10.20
CA GLY A 30 -9.46 -26.83 9.73
C GLY A 30 -9.23 -26.79 8.21
N SER A 31 -10.01 -25.97 7.51
CA SER A 31 -9.89 -25.86 6.05
C SER A 31 -8.53 -25.32 5.61
N GLY A 32 -7.73 -24.73 6.51
CA GLY A 32 -6.48 -24.05 6.18
C GLY A 32 -6.67 -22.84 5.24
N GLU A 33 -7.91 -22.53 4.88
CA GLU A 33 -8.28 -21.53 3.87
C GLU A 33 -8.89 -20.27 4.49
N ILE A 34 -9.38 -20.34 5.74
CA ILE A 34 -10.03 -19.21 6.40
C ILE A 34 -8.97 -18.39 7.14
N ALA A 35 -8.74 -17.17 6.65
CA ALA A 35 -7.90 -16.20 7.33
C ALA A 35 -8.57 -15.75 8.65
N TYR A 36 -7.78 -15.65 9.71
CA TYR A 36 -8.15 -14.87 10.87
C TYR A 36 -8.30 -13.40 10.49
N VAL A 37 -9.36 -12.75 10.95
CA VAL A 37 -9.59 -11.32 10.83
C VAL A 37 -10.02 -10.81 12.20
N GLY A 38 -9.35 -9.79 12.72
CA GLY A 38 -9.69 -9.14 13.99
C GLY A 38 -9.55 -7.64 13.90
N THR A 39 -10.42 -6.92 14.59
CA THR A 39 -10.35 -5.46 14.71
C THR A 39 -9.90 -5.07 16.12
N PHE A 40 -8.96 -4.12 16.20
CA PHE A 40 -8.31 -3.73 17.45
C PHE A 40 -8.10 -2.22 17.49
N GLN A 41 -8.09 -1.65 18.69
CA GLN A 41 -7.61 -0.28 18.91
C GLN A 41 -6.08 -0.29 18.99
N VAL A 42 -5.46 0.63 18.27
CA VAL A 42 -4.02 0.80 18.21
C VAL A 42 -3.53 1.42 19.51
N ARG A 43 -2.56 0.78 20.14
CA ARG A 43 -1.78 1.34 21.24
C ARG A 43 -0.31 1.34 20.90
N THR A 44 0.43 2.22 21.55
CA THR A 44 1.87 2.34 21.31
C THR A 44 2.63 1.32 22.15
N VAL A 45 3.62 0.64 21.58
CA VAL A 45 4.43 -0.35 22.34
C VAL A 45 5.20 0.28 23.52
N ASN A 46 5.44 1.59 23.52
CA ASN A 46 5.96 2.33 24.67
C ASN A 46 5.07 2.21 25.91
N GLU A 47 3.75 2.07 25.75
CA GLU A 47 2.79 1.97 26.85
C GLU A 47 2.99 0.68 27.67
N ILE A 48 3.61 -0.36 27.10
CA ILE A 48 3.97 -1.61 27.80
C ILE A 48 5.45 -1.65 28.22
N SER A 49 6.15 -0.51 28.19
CA SER A 49 7.57 -0.38 28.54
C SER A 49 8.53 -1.26 27.72
N ARG A 50 8.13 -1.72 26.53
CA ARG A 50 8.95 -2.55 25.63
C ARG A 50 9.49 -1.75 24.45
N SER A 51 10.32 -0.74 24.72
CA SER A 51 10.84 0.17 23.68
C SER A 51 11.67 -0.54 22.60
N ASP A 52 12.28 -1.69 22.90
CA ASP A 52 13.06 -2.49 21.94
C ASP A 52 12.23 -3.00 20.76
N LEU A 53 10.93 -3.25 20.96
CA LEU A 53 10.02 -3.70 19.90
C LEU A 53 9.77 -2.61 18.85
N ASN A 54 10.03 -1.33 19.16
CA ASN A 54 9.89 -0.25 18.16
C ASN A 54 10.90 -0.35 17.02
N LYS A 55 11.97 -1.14 17.15
CA LYS A 55 12.95 -1.31 16.06
C LYS A 55 12.58 -2.42 15.10
N GLY A 56 11.60 -3.27 15.46
CA GLY A 56 11.20 -4.44 14.69
C GLY A 56 9.82 -4.31 14.06
N ASP A 57 9.40 -5.40 13.43
CA ASP A 57 8.13 -5.59 12.70
C ASP A 57 7.12 -6.46 13.46
N LYS A 58 7.38 -6.67 14.76
CA LYS A 58 6.56 -7.52 15.60
C LYS A 58 5.58 -6.70 16.42
N ILE A 59 4.32 -7.12 16.40
CA ILE A 59 3.24 -6.52 17.19
C ILE A 59 2.87 -7.40 18.39
N VAL A 60 2.22 -6.82 19.39
CA VAL A 60 1.65 -7.57 20.54
C VAL A 60 0.13 -7.57 20.42
N LEU A 61 -0.46 -8.76 20.51
CA LEU A 61 -1.90 -8.99 20.40
C LEU A 61 -2.49 -9.45 21.74
N PRO A 62 -3.82 -9.41 21.91
CA PRO A 62 -4.48 -9.98 23.09
C PRO A 62 -4.67 -11.49 23.02
N ALA A 63 -4.82 -12.13 24.18
CA ALA A 63 -5.06 -13.57 24.29
C ALA A 63 -6.39 -14.00 23.62
N SER A 64 -7.37 -13.10 23.53
CA SER A 64 -8.60 -13.28 22.75
C SER A 64 -8.32 -13.58 21.26
N ALA A 65 -7.31 -12.91 20.68
CA ALA A 65 -6.86 -13.14 19.32
C ALA A 65 -6.20 -14.54 19.18
N LEU A 66 -5.36 -14.92 20.13
CA LEU A 66 -4.71 -16.24 20.15
C LEU A 66 -5.74 -17.37 20.18
N THR A 67 -6.76 -17.25 21.02
CA THR A 67 -7.83 -18.24 21.13
C THR A 67 -8.53 -18.46 19.78
N SER A 68 -8.78 -17.37 19.05
CA SER A 68 -9.39 -17.40 17.72
C SER A 68 -8.46 -18.04 16.68
N ILE A 69 -7.17 -17.68 16.71
CA ILE A 69 -6.12 -18.23 15.83
C ILE A 69 -5.94 -19.74 16.06
N GLN A 70 -5.94 -20.20 17.31
CA GLN A 70 -5.82 -21.61 17.68
C GLN A 70 -7.03 -22.43 17.20
N ARG A 71 -8.25 -21.88 17.34
CA ARG A 71 -9.47 -22.52 16.81
C ARG A 71 -9.42 -22.67 15.29
N LEU A 72 -8.87 -21.67 14.59
CA LEU A 72 -8.68 -21.70 13.14
C LEU A 72 -7.51 -22.59 12.69
N ARG A 73 -6.68 -23.10 13.63
CA ARG A 73 -5.51 -23.95 13.37
C ARG A 73 -4.55 -23.36 12.34
N LEU A 74 -4.27 -22.06 12.44
CA LEU A 74 -3.35 -21.39 11.51
C LEU A 74 -1.94 -22.00 11.61
N PRO A 75 -1.30 -22.32 10.48
CA PRO A 75 0.07 -22.83 10.47
C PRO A 75 1.06 -21.72 10.81
N PHE A 76 2.20 -22.10 11.39
CA PHE A 76 3.33 -21.19 11.58
C PHE A 76 4.12 -21.01 10.28
N PRO A 77 4.72 -19.83 10.03
CA PRO A 77 4.78 -18.64 10.88
C PRO A 77 3.50 -17.78 10.82
N LEU A 78 3.10 -17.18 11.95
CA LEU A 78 1.94 -16.28 12.02
C LEU A 78 2.30 -14.89 11.49
N ILE A 79 1.91 -14.63 10.24
CA ILE A 79 2.07 -13.34 9.58
C ILE A 79 0.71 -12.69 9.44
N PHE A 80 0.66 -11.38 9.66
CA PHE A 80 -0.56 -10.59 9.54
C PHE A 80 -0.37 -9.43 8.56
N GLU A 81 -1.41 -9.11 7.82
CA GLU A 81 -1.58 -7.83 7.11
C GLU A 81 -2.32 -6.88 8.04
N ILE A 82 -1.80 -5.67 8.20
CA ILE A 82 -2.46 -4.60 8.95
C ILE A 82 -3.12 -3.65 7.94
N ARG A 83 -4.40 -3.39 8.16
CA ARG A 83 -5.18 -2.41 7.38
C ARG A 83 -5.81 -1.39 8.32
N PRO A 84 -5.72 -0.08 8.03
CA PRO A 84 -6.48 0.91 8.78
C PRO A 84 -7.98 0.62 8.62
N SER A 85 -8.71 0.56 9.75
CA SER A 85 -10.17 0.43 9.71
C SER A 85 -10.75 1.83 9.61
N SER A 86 -11.41 2.16 8.50
CA SER A 86 -12.09 3.45 8.32
C SER A 86 -13.39 3.53 9.11
N SER A 87 -13.40 3.05 10.35
CA SER A 87 -14.54 3.12 11.25
C SER A 87 -14.50 4.47 11.95
N VAL A 88 -15.23 5.43 11.38
CA VAL A 88 -15.61 6.68 12.05
C VAL A 88 -16.33 6.32 13.35
N GLY A 89 -15.81 6.78 14.50
CA GLY A 89 -16.43 6.51 15.80
C GLY A 89 -15.75 7.23 16.96
N ASN A 90 -16.20 8.45 17.23
CA ASN A 90 -15.87 9.26 18.40
C ASN A 90 -16.16 8.54 19.72
N THR A 91 -15.24 8.55 20.69
CA THR A 91 -15.56 8.60 22.13
C THR A 91 -14.45 9.32 22.93
N HIS A 92 -14.78 10.55 23.32
CA HIS A 92 -14.33 11.30 24.50
C HIS A 92 -12.85 11.20 24.94
N SER A 93 -12.00 12.03 24.34
CA SER A 93 -11.11 12.90 25.11
C SER A 93 -11.02 14.26 24.42
N ASN A 94 -11.41 15.30 25.15
CA ASN A 94 -11.36 16.68 24.72
C ASN A 94 -9.90 17.09 24.44
N LEU A 95 -9.69 17.87 23.38
CA LEU A 95 -8.41 18.25 22.76
C LEU A 95 -7.80 17.21 21.80
N ARG A 96 -8.57 16.81 20.79
CA ARG A 96 -8.02 16.85 19.43
C ARG A 96 -8.87 17.78 18.59
N SER A 97 -8.25 18.87 18.16
CA SER A 97 -8.59 19.54 16.92
C SER A 97 -8.50 18.52 15.78
N CYS A 98 -9.49 17.65 15.66
CA CYS A 98 -9.73 16.87 14.46
C CYS A 98 -10.66 17.67 13.54
N SER A 99 -10.26 18.91 13.29
CA SER A 99 -10.75 19.76 12.22
C SER A 99 -9.53 20.28 11.46
N PHE A 100 -8.70 19.34 11.00
CA PHE A 100 -7.92 19.62 9.82
C PHE A 100 -7.75 18.34 9.03
N THR A 101 -8.70 18.12 8.13
CA THR A 101 -8.59 17.06 7.16
C THR A 101 -7.25 17.24 6.43
N GLN A 102 -6.38 16.24 6.44
CA GLN A 102 -5.19 16.25 5.57
C GLN A 102 -5.62 16.47 4.11
N SER A 103 -6.86 16.13 3.74
CA SER A 103 -7.45 16.45 2.44
C SER A 103 -7.72 17.95 2.19
N GLU A 104 -8.03 18.79 3.18
CA GLU A 104 -8.13 20.25 3.02
C GLU A 104 -6.79 20.95 3.06
N LEU A 105 -5.81 20.45 3.83
CA LEU A 105 -4.49 21.09 3.93
C LEU A 105 -3.71 20.77 2.65
N GLN A 106 -3.90 19.56 2.12
CA GLN A 106 -3.43 19.18 0.79
C GLN A 106 -4.22 19.89 -0.32
N LYS A 107 -5.55 20.08 -0.25
CA LYS A 107 -6.30 20.89 -1.24
C LYS A 107 -5.88 22.36 -1.23
N LYS A 108 -5.67 22.97 -0.05
CA LYS A 108 -5.21 24.37 0.08
C LYS A 108 -3.74 24.52 -0.34
N LYS A 109 -2.84 23.60 0.06
CA LYS A 109 -1.44 23.60 -0.39
C LYS A 109 -1.34 23.34 -1.90
N LYS A 110 -2.05 22.35 -2.45
CA LYS A 110 -2.09 22.04 -3.89
C LYS A 110 -2.65 23.18 -4.72
N LYS A 111 -3.79 23.77 -4.32
CA LYS A 111 -4.37 24.93 -5.01
C LYS A 111 -3.42 26.14 -4.99
N LYS A 112 -2.71 26.37 -3.88
CA LYS A 112 -1.71 27.45 -3.73
C LYS A 112 -0.45 27.20 -4.57
N THR A 113 0.02 25.96 -4.66
CA THR A 113 1.18 25.59 -5.50
C THR A 113 0.82 25.59 -6.99
N ASP A 114 -0.39 25.19 -7.36
CA ASP A 114 -0.88 25.18 -8.75
C ASP A 114 -1.01 26.60 -9.31
N GLU A 115 -1.44 27.55 -8.49
CA GLU A 115 -1.54 28.97 -8.88
C GLU A 115 -0.16 29.64 -9.03
N ALA A 116 0.78 29.34 -8.13
CA ALA A 116 2.16 29.80 -8.25
C ALA A 116 2.86 29.23 -9.50
N CYS A 117 2.68 27.93 -9.75
CA CYS A 117 3.19 27.23 -10.93
C CYS A 117 2.62 27.83 -12.23
N ARG A 118 1.31 28.08 -12.29
CA ARG A 118 0.64 28.74 -13.41
C ARG A 118 1.21 30.15 -13.65
N LYS A 119 1.37 30.94 -12.60
CA LYS A 119 1.90 32.31 -12.71
C LYS A 119 3.32 32.31 -13.27
N GLU A 120 4.15 31.36 -12.88
CA GLU A 120 5.54 31.33 -13.30
C GLU A 120 5.72 30.81 -14.74
N TYR A 121 4.99 29.75 -15.14
CA TYR A 121 5.00 29.31 -16.54
C TYR A 121 4.40 30.36 -17.49
N ARG A 122 3.43 31.14 -17.03
CA ARG A 122 2.93 32.30 -17.79
C ARG A 122 4.05 33.29 -18.11
N LYS A 123 4.85 33.68 -17.11
CA LYS A 123 5.99 34.61 -17.31
C LYS A 123 7.03 34.04 -18.27
N ARG A 124 7.35 32.75 -18.16
CA ARG A 124 8.30 32.08 -19.07
C ARG A 124 7.81 32.09 -20.52
N ILE A 125 6.52 31.87 -20.73
CA ILE A 125 5.90 31.92 -22.07
C ILE A 125 5.84 33.36 -22.60
N GLU A 126 5.50 34.33 -21.75
CA GLU A 126 5.55 35.76 -22.10
C GLU A 126 6.95 36.15 -22.57
N LYS A 127 8.01 35.83 -21.82
CA LYS A 127 9.41 36.06 -22.23
C LYS A 127 9.75 35.49 -23.63
N VAL A 128 9.31 34.27 -23.94
CA VAL A 128 9.56 33.67 -25.26
C VAL A 128 8.83 34.42 -26.38
N TYR A 129 7.61 34.89 -26.15
CA TYR A 129 6.86 35.66 -27.15
C TYR A 129 7.36 37.10 -27.28
N ASP A 130 7.84 37.71 -26.20
CA ASP A 130 8.44 39.04 -26.20
C ASP A 130 9.64 39.10 -27.16
N GLU A 131 10.44 38.04 -27.20
CA GLU A 131 11.64 37.95 -28.03
C GLU A 131 11.37 37.59 -29.51
N VAL A 132 10.22 36.97 -29.82
CA VAL A 132 9.99 36.37 -31.14
C VAL A 132 8.77 36.95 -31.87
N ASN A 133 7.65 37.20 -31.17
CA ASN A 133 6.48 37.85 -31.74
C ASN A 133 5.54 38.39 -30.63
N PRO A 134 5.55 39.71 -30.36
CA PRO A 134 4.74 40.31 -29.29
C PRO A 134 3.24 40.29 -29.56
N SER A 135 2.79 40.13 -30.81
CA SER A 135 1.35 40.09 -31.15
C SER A 135 0.65 38.84 -30.61
N LYS A 136 1.39 37.76 -30.32
CA LYS A 136 0.83 36.52 -29.76
C LYS A 136 0.65 36.52 -28.25
N LYS A 137 1.07 37.59 -27.56
CA LYS A 137 0.93 37.72 -26.09
C LYS A 137 -0.54 37.71 -25.64
N SER A 138 -1.44 38.30 -26.43
CA SER A 138 -2.88 38.37 -26.13
C SER A 138 -3.54 36.99 -26.04
N GLU A 139 -3.02 36.00 -26.78
CA GLU A 139 -3.57 34.64 -26.85
C GLU A 139 -3.08 33.74 -25.71
N ILE A 140 -2.09 34.17 -24.91
CA ILE A 140 -1.52 33.37 -23.81
C ILE A 140 -2.61 32.98 -22.80
N GLY A 141 -3.52 33.90 -22.47
CA GLY A 141 -4.62 33.63 -21.54
C GLY A 141 -5.56 32.51 -22.01
N LYS A 142 -5.86 32.46 -23.30
CA LYS A 142 -6.71 31.41 -23.92
C LYS A 142 -5.95 30.10 -24.05
N LEU A 143 -4.69 30.17 -24.48
CA LEU A 143 -3.80 29.03 -24.64
C LEU A 143 -3.59 28.32 -23.29
N MET A 144 -3.40 29.09 -22.22
CA MET A 144 -3.28 28.56 -20.88
C MET A 144 -4.55 27.81 -20.43
N ARG A 145 -5.74 28.37 -20.64
CA ARG A 145 -6.98 27.68 -20.23
C ARG A 145 -7.16 26.32 -20.92
N LYS A 146 -6.75 26.22 -22.19
CA LYS A 146 -6.82 24.99 -22.98
C LYS A 146 -5.86 23.90 -22.50
N TYR A 147 -4.68 24.27 -22.02
CA TYR A 147 -3.64 23.34 -21.56
C TYR A 147 -3.54 23.27 -20.03
N SER A 148 -4.69 23.34 -19.35
CA SER A 148 -4.75 23.51 -17.90
C SER A 148 -4.17 22.37 -17.06
N GLN A 149 -3.99 21.20 -17.67
CA GLN A 149 -3.44 20.00 -17.05
C GLN A 149 -1.94 19.78 -17.38
N ASP A 150 -1.37 20.51 -18.34
CA ASP A 150 -0.01 20.30 -18.85
C ASP A 150 0.67 21.61 -19.27
N TRP A 151 0.96 22.45 -18.27
CA TRP A 151 1.63 23.74 -18.43
C TRP A 151 3.06 23.62 -18.95
N TYR A 152 3.79 22.60 -18.49
CA TYR A 152 5.16 22.34 -18.88
C TYR A 152 5.25 21.84 -20.32
N GLY A 153 4.37 20.89 -20.72
CA GLY A 153 4.31 20.41 -22.09
C GLY A 153 3.95 21.52 -23.09
N LEU A 154 3.11 22.48 -22.70
CA LEU A 154 2.84 23.68 -23.50
C LEU A 154 4.12 24.54 -23.69
N TYR A 155 4.85 24.83 -22.61
CA TYR A 155 6.08 25.61 -22.66
C TYR A 155 7.13 24.96 -23.58
N VAL A 156 7.36 23.65 -23.43
CA VAL A 156 8.30 22.89 -24.29
C VAL A 156 7.89 22.95 -25.77
N LYS A 157 6.59 22.84 -26.08
CA LYS A 157 6.09 22.95 -27.46
C LYS A 157 6.32 24.34 -28.06
N ILE A 158 6.16 25.40 -27.27
CA ILE A 158 6.42 26.78 -27.70
C ILE A 158 7.91 27.00 -27.91
N CYS A 159 8.75 26.56 -26.97
CA CYS A 159 10.21 26.61 -27.09
C CYS A 159 10.72 25.87 -28.34
N LYS A 160 10.15 24.69 -28.64
CA LYS A 160 10.49 23.92 -29.85
C LYS A 160 10.06 24.63 -31.13
N LYS A 161 8.93 25.33 -31.14
CA LYS A 161 8.40 26.05 -32.31
C LYS A 161 9.22 27.30 -32.68
N TYR A 162 9.86 27.90 -31.68
CA TYR A 162 10.62 29.15 -31.84
C TYR A 162 12.10 29.00 -31.50
N GLU A 163 12.60 27.75 -31.46
CA GLU A 163 14.00 27.37 -31.25
C GLU A 163 14.67 28.05 -30.03
N LYS A 164 13.92 28.21 -28.92
CA LYS A 164 14.43 28.76 -27.66
C LYS A 164 14.86 27.67 -26.68
N LYS A 165 15.95 27.90 -25.94
CA LYS A 165 16.47 27.00 -24.90
C LYS A 165 15.45 26.89 -23.75
N ALA A 166 14.86 25.71 -23.58
CA ALA A 166 13.88 25.47 -22.52
C ALA A 166 14.55 25.44 -21.14
N GLU A 167 14.07 26.26 -20.21
CA GLU A 167 14.52 26.23 -18.82
C GLU A 167 14.00 24.99 -18.07
N PRO A 168 14.76 24.46 -17.09
CA PRO A 168 14.34 23.32 -16.30
C PRO A 168 13.04 23.61 -15.51
N PRO A 169 12.23 22.58 -15.21
CA PRO A 169 10.98 22.73 -14.47
C PRO A 169 11.26 23.35 -13.09
N LEU A 170 10.39 24.26 -12.66
CA LEU A 170 10.50 24.94 -11.37
C LEU A 170 10.23 23.91 -10.26
N SER A 171 11.28 23.51 -9.55
CA SER A 171 11.28 22.64 -8.37
C SER A 171 10.60 21.27 -8.54
N GLN A 172 11.44 20.24 -8.60
CA GLN A 172 11.06 18.87 -8.27
C GLN A 172 10.54 18.81 -6.83
N ASP A 173 9.25 18.52 -6.68
CA ASP A 173 8.80 17.62 -5.62
C ASP A 173 8.03 16.50 -6.33
N ARG A 174 8.76 15.41 -6.59
CA ARG A 174 8.35 14.17 -7.28
C ARG A 174 7.40 14.37 -8.47
N PHE A 175 7.95 14.28 -9.68
CA PHE A 175 7.21 14.11 -10.94
C PHE A 175 6.34 12.85 -10.88
N SER A 176 5.20 13.04 -10.26
CA SER A 176 3.98 12.29 -10.37
C SER A 176 3.36 12.73 -11.70
N LEU A 177 3.34 11.79 -12.65
CA LEU A 177 2.27 11.60 -13.65
C LEU A 177 2.52 12.12 -15.07
N THR A 178 3.34 11.38 -15.82
CA THR A 178 3.05 11.02 -17.23
C THR A 178 2.63 9.54 -17.34
N VAL A 179 1.84 9.05 -16.38
CA VAL A 179 1.06 7.80 -16.49
C VAL A 179 -0.27 8.02 -15.77
N LYS A 180 -1.19 8.79 -16.37
CA LYS A 180 -2.42 9.26 -15.73
C LYS A 180 -3.71 8.57 -16.20
N SER A 181 -3.63 7.38 -16.82
CA SER A 181 -4.83 6.60 -17.21
C SER A 181 -4.91 5.18 -16.61
N THR A 182 -3.86 4.68 -15.96
CA THR A 182 -3.84 3.33 -15.33
C THR A 182 -3.55 3.32 -13.82
N LEU A 183 -3.15 4.46 -13.22
CA LEU A 183 -2.64 4.53 -11.85
C LEU A 183 -3.69 4.81 -10.77
N HIS A 184 -4.90 5.23 -11.11
CA HIS A 184 -5.96 5.40 -10.10
C HIS A 184 -6.57 4.06 -9.63
N ARG A 185 -6.28 2.96 -10.34
CA ARG A 185 -6.58 1.58 -9.91
C ARG A 185 -5.41 0.97 -9.11
N LYS A 186 -4.22 1.57 -9.14
CA LYS A 186 -2.96 1.04 -8.57
C LYS A 186 -2.49 1.77 -7.30
N LEU A 187 -3.32 2.64 -6.73
CA LEU A 187 -3.19 3.16 -5.36
C LEU A 187 -3.91 2.29 -4.32
N SER A 188 -4.46 1.15 -4.77
CA SER A 188 -4.67 0.00 -3.92
C SER A 188 -3.33 -0.71 -3.73
N ALA A 189 -3.01 -1.01 -2.47
CA ALA A 189 -2.10 -2.06 -2.02
C ALA A 189 -0.62 -1.73 -1.73
N PHE A 190 -0.30 -0.61 -1.07
CA PHE A 190 0.81 -0.71 -0.10
C PHE A 190 0.28 -1.53 1.09
N LYS A 191 0.57 -2.82 1.08
CA LYS A 191 0.19 -3.74 2.15
C LYS A 191 1.32 -3.79 3.15
N GLN A 192 1.02 -3.50 4.40
CA GLN A 192 1.97 -3.64 5.48
C GLN A 192 1.75 -4.98 6.16
N TYR A 193 2.81 -5.78 6.21
CA TYR A 193 2.82 -7.06 6.90
C TYR A 193 3.62 -6.95 8.20
N CYS A 194 3.23 -7.72 9.20
CA CYS A 194 3.89 -7.78 10.50
C CYS A 194 3.86 -9.21 11.04
N GLY A 195 4.86 -9.54 11.86
CA GLY A 195 4.83 -10.72 12.71
C GLY A 195 4.13 -10.42 14.04
N VAL A 196 3.71 -11.46 14.75
CA VAL A 196 3.32 -11.35 16.16
C VAL A 196 4.53 -11.68 17.05
N MET A 197 4.76 -10.88 18.09
CA MET A 197 5.74 -11.20 19.13
C MET A 197 5.15 -12.21 20.11
N ASP A 198 4.09 -11.81 20.79
CA ASP A 198 3.36 -12.56 21.79
C ASP A 198 1.92 -12.07 21.91
N PHE A 199 1.14 -12.77 22.74
CA PHE A 199 -0.27 -12.50 23.00
C PHE A 199 -0.50 -11.97 24.42
N SER A 200 0.39 -11.10 24.90
CA SER A 200 0.40 -10.59 26.27
C SER A 200 -0.20 -9.18 26.41
N SER A 201 -1.05 -8.74 25.48
CA SER A 201 -1.76 -7.46 25.62
C SER A 201 -2.64 -7.50 26.88
N PRO A 202 -2.53 -6.51 27.80
CA PRO A 202 -3.33 -6.48 29.02
C PRO A 202 -4.84 -6.31 28.78
N VAL A 203 -5.24 -5.76 27.62
CA VAL A 203 -6.64 -5.44 27.29
C VAL A 203 -7.04 -6.15 26.00
N ASP A 204 -8.18 -6.85 26.04
CA ASP A 204 -8.62 -7.78 24.97
C ASP A 204 -8.94 -7.15 23.60
N HIS A 205 -8.97 -5.82 23.50
CA HIS A 205 -9.22 -5.07 22.27
C HIS A 205 -8.09 -4.13 21.88
N HIS A 206 -6.94 -4.20 22.55
CA HIS A 206 -5.78 -3.36 22.24
C HIS A 206 -4.70 -4.17 21.54
N ALA A 207 -4.23 -3.65 20.40
CA ALA A 207 -3.06 -4.15 19.70
C ALA A 207 -1.93 -3.13 19.87
N TYR A 208 -0.78 -3.57 20.39
CA TYR A 208 0.38 -2.69 20.53
C TYR A 208 1.23 -2.75 19.28
N ILE A 209 1.37 -1.60 18.63
CA ILE A 209 2.01 -1.45 17.31
C ILE A 209 3.23 -0.53 17.42
N PRO A 210 4.38 -0.90 16.82
CA PRO A 210 5.55 -0.05 16.75
C PRO A 210 5.25 1.35 16.20
N GLN A 211 5.87 2.37 16.77
CA GLN A 211 5.65 3.76 16.38
C GLN A 211 5.89 4.04 14.88
N TRP A 212 6.94 3.46 14.29
CA TRP A 212 7.22 3.64 12.87
C TRP A 212 6.12 3.04 11.97
N MET A 213 5.54 1.91 12.38
CA MET A 213 4.48 1.22 11.65
C MET A 213 3.19 2.04 11.69
N MET A 214 2.89 2.64 12.85
CA MET A 214 1.81 3.62 12.97
C MET A 214 2.02 4.83 12.06
N ASN A 215 3.24 5.38 12.01
CA ASN A 215 3.57 6.51 11.13
C ASN A 215 3.39 6.19 9.64
N ASN A 216 3.79 4.98 9.22
CA ASN A 216 3.64 4.50 7.84
C ASN A 216 2.18 4.35 7.42
N LEU A 217 1.33 3.87 8.34
CA LEU A 217 -0.10 3.68 8.12
C LEU A 217 -0.93 4.94 8.43
N HIS A 218 -0.28 6.01 8.89
CA HIS A 218 -0.91 7.24 9.38
C HIS A 218 -1.93 7.01 10.51
N LEU A 219 -1.62 6.07 11.39
CA LEU A 219 -2.41 5.71 12.56
C LEU A 219 -1.94 6.49 13.78
N VAL A 220 -2.88 6.75 14.69
CA VAL A 220 -2.63 7.35 15.99
C VAL A 220 -3.12 6.41 17.10
N SER A 221 -2.52 6.51 18.31
CA SER A 221 -2.99 5.73 19.46
C SER A 221 -4.48 6.03 19.71
N GLY A 222 -5.29 4.98 19.80
CA GLY A 222 -6.75 5.02 19.86
C GLY A 222 -7.47 4.70 18.55
N ASP A 223 -6.81 4.79 17.39
CA ASP A 223 -7.42 4.47 16.10
C ASP A 223 -7.72 2.98 15.98
N SER A 224 -8.68 2.61 15.12
CA SER A 224 -9.02 1.20 14.88
C SER A 224 -8.30 0.64 13.67
N VAL A 225 -7.77 -0.57 13.80
CA VAL A 225 -7.12 -1.33 12.72
C VAL A 225 -7.74 -2.69 12.57
N GLU A 226 -7.75 -3.19 11.34
CA GLU A 226 -8.05 -4.57 11.01
C GLU A 226 -6.75 -5.33 10.78
N ILE A 227 -6.61 -6.45 11.46
CA ILE A 227 -5.45 -7.34 11.40
C ILE A 227 -5.94 -8.67 10.83
N GLN A 228 -5.42 -9.04 9.65
CA GLN A 228 -5.79 -10.26 8.95
C GLN A 228 -4.59 -11.20 8.81
N SER A 229 -4.72 -12.48 9.15
CA SER A 229 -3.64 -13.45 8.92
C SER A 229 -3.43 -13.70 7.42
N GLN A 230 -2.18 -13.83 7.00
CA GLN A 230 -1.80 -14.04 5.61
C GLN A 230 -1.01 -15.34 5.46
N PHE A 231 -1.46 -16.21 4.56
CA PHE A 231 -0.81 -17.50 4.28
C PHE A 231 0.29 -17.41 3.23
N SER A 232 0.25 -16.37 2.39
CA SER A 232 1.21 -16.17 1.30
C SER A 232 1.60 -14.70 1.26
N ILE A 233 2.84 -14.39 1.64
CA ILE A 233 3.42 -13.07 1.46
C ILE A 233 3.84 -12.94 -0.02
N PRO A 234 3.54 -11.83 -0.70
CA PRO A 234 4.12 -11.55 -2.01
C PRO A 234 5.66 -11.59 -1.94
N LYS A 235 6.27 -12.36 -2.84
CA LYS A 235 7.74 -12.49 -2.96
C LYS A 235 8.38 -11.26 -3.59
#